data_AF-A0ABD1PL70-F1
#
_entry.id   AF-A0ABD1PL70-F1
#
_cell.length_a   1.000
_cell.length_b   1.000
_cell.length_c   1.000
_cell.angle_alpha   90.00
_cell.angle_beta   90.00
_cell.angle_gamma   90.00
#
_symmetry.space_group_name_H-M   'P 1'
#
loop_
_entity.id
_entity.type
_entity.pdbx_description
1 polymer ?
#
loop_
_entity_poly.entity_id
_entity_poly.type
_entity_poly.pdbx_seq_one_letter_code
_entity_poly.pdbx_strand_id
1 'polypeptide(L)'
;MGARRHLEWGHEKYMMDTIQGHPAQAALGGAVGNLQRIRAFLRIRLRDYGVLDFDAGDARRQPPVDTTWQQIYFCLRTGYYSDAREVSRTSRVSQQFAPLLNEWITTGGMVSVETAAAASEECEKMLRMGDRVGRVSYDKKKLLLYAIISGSRRHIDRILRELPTIFNTIEDFLWFKLSAIRDCS
;
A
#
# COMPACT_ATOMS: atom_id res chain seq x y z
N MET A 1 9.66 15.94 -8.17
CA MET A 1 9.51 14.63 -8.85
C MET A 1 10.70 13.66 -8.75
N GLY A 2 11.98 14.10 -8.78
CA GLY A 2 13.13 13.18 -8.75
C GLY A 2 13.34 12.40 -7.45
N ALA A 3 13.15 13.05 -6.29
CA ALA A 3 13.36 12.42 -4.98
C ALA A 3 12.41 11.24 -4.71
N ARG A 4 11.12 11.35 -5.05
CA ARG A 4 10.14 10.25 -4.91
C ARG A 4 10.56 9.04 -5.74
N ARG A 5 10.93 9.25 -7.01
CA ARG A 5 11.38 8.17 -7.90
C ARG A 5 12.66 7.50 -7.42
N HIS A 6 13.60 8.27 -6.87
CA HIS A 6 14.81 7.72 -6.27
C HIS A 6 14.47 6.77 -5.10
N LEU A 7 13.54 7.17 -4.24
CA LEU A 7 13.08 6.33 -3.12
C LEU A 7 12.31 5.09 -3.61
N GLU A 8 11.52 5.21 -4.68
CA GLU A 8 10.82 4.08 -5.32
C GLU A 8 11.81 3.05 -5.87
N TRP A 9 12.82 3.50 -6.61
CA TRP A 9 13.88 2.63 -7.14
C TRP A 9 14.71 1.99 -6.02
N GLY A 10 15.02 2.75 -4.96
CA GLY A 10 15.69 2.20 -3.78
C GLY A 10 14.90 1.08 -3.11
N HIS A 11 13.57 1.22 -3.04
CA HIS A 11 12.70 0.16 -2.52
C HIS A 11 12.61 -1.03 -3.46
N GLU A 12 12.57 -0.83 -4.77
CA GLU A 12 12.64 -1.92 -5.75
C GLU A 12 13.90 -2.77 -5.53
N LYS A 13 15.06 -2.12 -5.41
CA LYS A 13 16.32 -2.81 -5.12
C LYS A 13 16.25 -3.60 -3.82
N TYR A 14 15.83 -2.96 -2.72
CA TYR A 14 15.67 -3.63 -1.42
C TYR A 14 14.73 -4.84 -1.50
N MET A 15 13.61 -4.72 -2.21
CA MET A 15 12.66 -5.80 -2.40
C MET A 15 13.30 -6.97 -3.14
N MET A 16 14.02 -6.70 -4.24
CA MET A 16 14.70 -7.73 -5.03
C MET A 16 15.82 -8.41 -4.24
N ASP A 17 16.62 -7.65 -3.50
CA ASP A 17 17.66 -8.19 -2.61
C ASP A 17 17.04 -9.09 -1.52
N THR A 18 15.89 -8.68 -0.96
CA THR A 18 15.15 -9.47 0.03
C THR A 18 14.64 -10.79 -0.54
N ILE A 19 14.10 -10.77 -1.77
CA ILE A 19 13.63 -11.95 -2.50
C ILE A 19 14.80 -12.91 -2.78
N GLN A 20 15.93 -12.39 -3.26
CA GLN A 20 17.12 -13.18 -3.56
C GLN A 20 17.76 -13.79 -2.31
N GLY A 21 17.67 -13.10 -1.17
CA GLY A 21 18.13 -13.61 0.12
C GLY A 21 17.23 -14.72 0.71
N HIS A 22 15.99 -14.89 0.21
CA HIS A 22 15.02 -15.85 0.74
C HIS A 22 14.28 -16.61 -0.39
N PRO A 23 15.01 -17.32 -1.28
CA PRO A 23 14.42 -17.88 -2.50
C PRO A 23 13.34 -18.94 -2.22
N ALA A 24 13.53 -19.75 -1.18
CA ALA A 24 12.58 -20.79 -0.78
C ALA A 24 11.24 -20.19 -0.32
N GLN A 25 11.27 -19.13 0.48
CA GLN A 25 10.07 -18.44 0.96
C GLN A 25 9.42 -17.57 -0.13
N ALA A 26 10.22 -16.93 -0.96
CA ALA A 26 9.74 -16.08 -2.06
C ALA A 26 8.89 -16.87 -3.05
N ALA A 27 9.28 -18.12 -3.33
CA ALA A 27 8.64 -19.00 -4.30
C ALA A 27 8.33 -18.29 -5.64
N LEU A 28 9.23 -17.40 -6.08
CA LEU A 28 9.03 -16.58 -7.29
C LEU A 28 9.05 -17.44 -8.57
N GLY A 29 9.83 -18.54 -8.57
CA GLY A 29 10.00 -19.41 -9.71
C GLY A 29 10.53 -18.67 -10.94
N GLY A 30 10.03 -19.03 -12.13
CA GLY A 30 10.34 -18.33 -13.39
C GLY A 30 9.44 -17.13 -13.71
N ALA A 31 8.63 -16.66 -12.75
CA ALA A 31 7.69 -15.57 -13.00
C ALA A 31 8.39 -14.20 -13.06
N VAL A 32 8.19 -13.45 -14.15
CA VAL A 32 8.89 -12.18 -14.42
C VAL A 32 8.07 -10.92 -14.16
N GLY A 33 6.79 -11.04 -13.79
CA GLY A 33 5.89 -9.90 -13.60
C GLY A 33 6.14 -9.10 -12.32
N ASN A 34 5.94 -7.78 -12.39
CA ASN A 34 6.06 -6.86 -11.24
C ASN A 34 5.17 -7.27 -10.06
N LEU A 35 3.89 -7.57 -10.32
CA LEU A 35 2.99 -8.07 -9.28
C LEU A 35 3.47 -9.39 -8.65
N GLN A 36 4.12 -10.27 -9.41
CA GLN A 36 4.67 -11.52 -8.88
C GLN A 36 5.87 -11.26 -7.96
N ARG A 37 6.69 -10.26 -8.26
CA ARG A 37 7.76 -9.79 -7.34
C ARG A 37 7.17 -9.25 -6.04
N ILE A 38 6.11 -8.43 -6.12
CA ILE A 38 5.39 -7.96 -4.92
C ILE A 38 4.86 -9.14 -4.10
N ARG A 39 4.21 -10.13 -4.74
CA ARG A 39 3.68 -11.32 -4.05
C ARG A 39 4.77 -12.15 -3.39
N ALA A 40 5.88 -12.39 -4.09
CA ALA A 40 7.05 -13.07 -3.53
C ALA A 40 7.62 -12.32 -2.31
N PHE A 41 7.70 -11.00 -2.37
CA PHE A 41 8.09 -10.18 -1.23
C PHE A 41 7.08 -10.28 -0.06
N LEU A 42 5.78 -10.27 -0.36
CA LEU A 42 4.74 -10.43 0.65
C LEU A 42 4.76 -11.80 1.33
N ARG A 43 5.08 -12.89 0.60
CA ARG A 43 5.28 -14.22 1.22
C ARG A 43 6.35 -14.19 2.30
N ILE A 44 7.45 -13.47 2.07
CA ILE A 44 8.53 -13.32 3.06
C ILE A 44 8.04 -12.49 4.25
N ARG A 45 7.39 -11.35 3.98
CA ARG A 45 6.98 -10.40 5.03
C ARG A 45 5.81 -10.87 5.89
N LEU A 46 4.92 -11.68 5.33
CA LEU A 46 3.68 -12.14 5.95
C LEU A 46 3.69 -13.65 6.22
N ARG A 47 4.88 -14.28 6.24
CA ARG A 47 5.03 -15.74 6.41
C ARG A 47 4.28 -16.31 7.62
N ASP A 48 4.17 -15.52 8.68
CA ASP A 48 3.59 -15.92 9.97
C ASP A 48 2.08 -15.56 10.07
N TYR A 49 1.48 -14.99 9.02
CA TYR A 49 0.08 -14.54 9.01
C TYR A 49 -0.91 -15.60 8.50
N GLY A 50 -0.42 -16.72 7.95
CA GLY A 50 -1.24 -17.78 7.36
C GLY A 50 -1.19 -17.80 5.83
N VAL A 51 -2.13 -18.52 5.22
CA VAL A 51 -2.20 -18.65 3.75
C VAL A 51 -2.67 -17.33 3.15
N LEU A 52 -1.88 -16.77 2.24
CA LEU A 52 -2.21 -15.51 1.54
C LEU A 52 -3.22 -15.77 0.42
N ASP A 53 -4.07 -14.78 0.13
CA ASP A 53 -5.11 -14.82 -0.91
C ASP A 53 -4.63 -15.31 -2.29
N PHE A 54 -3.43 -14.93 -2.71
CA PHE A 54 -2.86 -15.36 -4.00
C PHE A 54 -2.18 -16.74 -3.96
N ASP A 55 -2.05 -17.36 -2.77
CA ASP A 55 -1.59 -18.73 -2.56
C ASP A 55 -2.73 -19.66 -2.11
N ALA A 56 -3.93 -19.10 -1.96
CA ALA A 56 -5.13 -19.83 -1.60
C ALA A 56 -5.60 -20.67 -2.78
N GLY A 57 -5.11 -21.91 -2.86
CA GLY A 57 -5.77 -22.95 -3.63
C GLY A 57 -7.15 -23.29 -3.03
N ASP A 58 -7.61 -24.53 -3.22
CA ASP A 58 -8.89 -25.02 -2.72
C ASP A 58 -8.90 -25.27 -1.18
N ALA A 59 -8.14 -24.48 -0.40
CA ALA A 59 -7.78 -24.75 0.99
C ALA A 59 -8.97 -24.56 1.95
N ARG A 60 -9.63 -25.68 2.31
CA ARG A 60 -10.91 -25.77 3.03
C ARG A 60 -10.88 -25.48 4.54
N ARG A 61 -9.77 -25.01 5.13
CA ARG A 61 -9.65 -24.93 6.59
C ARG A 61 -9.84 -23.54 7.19
N GLN A 62 -9.35 -22.49 6.52
CA GLN A 62 -9.50 -21.10 6.98
C GLN A 62 -9.53 -20.17 5.76
N PRO A 63 -10.30 -19.07 5.80
CA PRO A 63 -10.27 -18.09 4.73
C PRO A 63 -8.85 -17.51 4.63
N PRO A 64 -8.32 -17.32 3.41
CA PRO A 64 -6.99 -16.78 3.24
C PRO A 64 -6.92 -15.32 3.70
N VAL A 65 -5.71 -14.89 4.05
CA VAL A 65 -5.44 -13.49 4.38
C VAL A 65 -5.55 -12.66 3.11
N ASP A 66 -6.52 -11.76 3.06
CA ASP A 66 -6.65 -10.76 1.99
C ASP A 66 -5.45 -9.81 2.05
N THR A 67 -4.68 -9.74 0.97
CA THR A 67 -3.48 -8.90 0.86
C THR A 67 -3.67 -7.73 -0.09
N THR A 68 -4.90 -7.41 -0.50
CA THR A 68 -5.22 -6.36 -1.47
C THR A 68 -4.53 -5.04 -1.15
N TRP A 69 -4.65 -4.54 0.08
CA TRP A 69 -4.10 -3.25 0.48
C TRP A 69 -2.57 -3.24 0.55
N GLN A 70 -1.98 -4.37 0.95
CA GLN A 70 -0.54 -4.58 0.96
C GLN A 70 0.01 -4.61 -0.46
N GLN A 71 -0.64 -5.33 -1.38
CA GLN A 71 -0.28 -5.38 -2.79
C GLN A 71 -0.35 -3.97 -3.41
N ILE A 72 -1.45 -3.23 -3.24
CA ILE A 72 -1.57 -1.86 -3.76
C ILE A 72 -0.49 -0.95 -3.18
N TYR A 73 -0.28 -0.98 -1.86
CA TYR A 73 0.70 -0.13 -1.19
C TYR A 73 2.12 -0.42 -1.67
N PHE A 74 2.54 -1.68 -1.76
CA PHE A 74 3.90 -2.00 -2.17
C PHE A 74 4.11 -1.82 -3.69
N CYS A 75 3.08 -2.03 -4.52
CA CYS A 75 3.13 -1.61 -5.92
C CYS A 75 3.39 -0.09 -6.01
N LEU A 76 2.63 0.72 -5.27
CA LEU A 76 2.78 2.18 -5.26
C LEU A 76 4.16 2.60 -4.73
N ARG A 77 4.61 2.00 -3.61
CA ARG A 77 5.90 2.25 -2.96
C ARG A 77 7.11 1.96 -3.84
N THR A 78 6.95 1.02 -4.77
CA THR A 78 7.99 0.58 -5.70
C THR A 78 7.90 1.31 -7.05
N GLY A 79 6.85 2.11 -7.29
CA GLY A 79 6.62 2.77 -8.58
C GLY A 79 5.94 1.87 -9.63
N TYR A 80 5.43 0.70 -9.24
CA TYR A 80 4.66 -0.20 -10.12
C TYR A 80 3.19 0.26 -10.24
N TYR A 81 2.98 1.46 -10.78
CA TYR A 81 1.67 2.11 -10.83
C TYR A 81 0.64 1.36 -11.69
N SER A 82 1.06 0.68 -12.75
CA SER A 82 0.19 -0.20 -13.55
C SER A 82 -0.42 -1.32 -12.70
N ASP A 83 0.43 -2.02 -11.97
CA ASP A 83 0.05 -3.17 -11.14
C ASP A 83 -0.80 -2.71 -9.94
N ALA A 84 -0.48 -1.55 -9.35
CA ALA A 84 -1.31 -0.95 -8.30
C ALA A 84 -2.75 -0.69 -8.76
N ARG A 85 -2.91 -0.13 -9.98
CA ARG A 85 -4.24 0.11 -10.58
C ARG A 85 -4.97 -1.19 -10.82
N GLU A 86 -4.31 -2.18 -11.40
CA GLU A 86 -4.93 -3.45 -11.71
C GLU A 86 -5.45 -4.15 -10.45
N VAL A 87 -4.61 -4.28 -9.42
CA VAL A 87 -5.04 -4.87 -8.13
C VAL A 87 -6.22 -4.11 -7.53
N SER A 88 -6.18 -2.78 -7.55
CA SER A 88 -7.26 -1.95 -7.00
C SER A 88 -8.60 -2.17 -7.71
N ARG A 89 -8.56 -2.40 -9.04
CA ARG A 89 -9.74 -2.57 -9.90
C ARG A 89 -10.33 -3.97 -9.80
N THR A 90 -9.49 -5.00 -9.65
CA THR A 90 -9.93 -6.40 -9.63
C THR A 90 -10.43 -6.84 -8.26
N SER A 91 -9.97 -6.20 -7.18
CA SER A 91 -10.39 -6.57 -5.83
C SER A 91 -11.65 -5.83 -5.38
N ARG A 92 -12.62 -6.60 -4.87
CA ARG A 92 -13.91 -6.06 -4.38
C ARG A 92 -13.72 -5.11 -3.20
N VAL A 93 -12.73 -5.36 -2.33
CA VAL A 93 -12.52 -4.54 -1.12
C VAL A 93 -11.94 -3.16 -1.44
N SER A 94 -11.31 -2.99 -2.59
CA SER A 94 -10.71 -1.73 -3.06
C SER A 94 -11.52 -1.03 -4.16
N GLN A 95 -12.70 -1.52 -4.50
CA GLN A 95 -13.49 -1.00 -5.64
C GLN A 95 -13.79 0.51 -5.54
N GLN A 96 -14.06 1.01 -4.34
CA GLN A 96 -14.28 2.45 -4.09
C GLN A 96 -12.98 3.27 -4.12
N PHE A 97 -11.83 2.65 -3.88
CA PHE A 97 -10.52 3.29 -3.90
C PHE A 97 -9.94 3.37 -5.31
N ALA A 98 -10.24 2.38 -6.17
CA ALA A 98 -9.74 2.29 -7.53
C ALA A 98 -9.86 3.58 -8.37
N PRO A 99 -11.01 4.29 -8.43
CA PRO A 99 -11.10 5.53 -9.20
C PRO A 99 -10.20 6.64 -8.63
N LEU A 100 -10.10 6.74 -7.30
CA LEU A 100 -9.27 7.74 -6.62
C LEU A 100 -7.78 7.51 -6.93
N LEU A 101 -7.35 6.25 -6.84
CA LEU A 101 -5.97 5.85 -7.15
C LEU A 101 -5.65 6.09 -8.63
N ASN A 102 -6.58 5.76 -9.53
CA ASN A 102 -6.36 5.97 -10.95
C ASN A 102 -6.16 7.45 -11.26
N GLU A 103 -6.99 8.34 -10.72
CA GLU A 103 -6.82 9.78 -10.88
C GLU A 103 -5.43 10.22 -10.40
N TRP A 104 -5.06 9.91 -9.15
CA TRP A 104 -3.77 10.27 -8.57
C TRP A 104 -2.58 9.80 -9.42
N ILE A 105 -2.66 8.61 -10.02
CA ILE A 105 -1.61 8.09 -10.90
C ILE A 105 -1.57 8.86 -12.22
N THR A 106 -2.72 9.09 -12.87
CA THR A 106 -2.80 9.72 -14.19
C THR A 106 -2.37 11.18 -14.20
N THR A 107 -2.54 11.88 -13.07
CA THR A 107 -2.17 13.29 -12.87
C THR A 107 -0.78 13.45 -12.25
N GLY A 108 -0.06 12.35 -12.01
CA GLY A 108 1.31 12.38 -11.45
C GLY A 108 1.41 12.65 -9.94
N GLY A 109 0.30 12.55 -9.20
CA GLY A 109 0.24 12.76 -7.75
C GLY A 109 -0.76 13.82 -7.31
N MET A 110 -1.44 14.47 -8.26
CA MET A 110 -2.46 15.48 -7.99
C MET A 110 -3.86 14.86 -8.03
N VAL A 111 -4.84 15.44 -7.35
CA VAL A 111 -6.25 15.00 -7.48
C VAL A 111 -7.16 16.21 -7.37
N SER A 112 -8.35 16.08 -7.94
CA SER A 112 -9.47 16.98 -7.77
C SER A 112 -9.82 17.18 -6.29
N VAL A 113 -10.52 18.29 -6.01
CA VAL A 113 -10.97 18.62 -4.66
C VAL A 113 -11.97 17.57 -4.16
N GLU A 114 -12.78 17.02 -5.07
CA GLU A 114 -13.77 15.99 -4.82
C GLU A 114 -13.09 14.68 -4.39
N THR A 115 -12.10 14.20 -5.17
CA THR A 115 -11.32 13.00 -4.84
C THR A 115 -10.53 13.17 -3.55
N ALA A 116 -9.97 14.35 -3.32
CA ALA A 116 -9.32 14.72 -2.07
C ALA A 116 -10.25 14.60 -0.85
N ALA A 117 -11.47 15.15 -0.98
CA ALA A 117 -12.46 15.17 0.07
C ALA A 117 -12.97 13.75 0.36
N ALA A 118 -13.28 12.96 -0.67
CA ALA A 118 -13.68 11.56 -0.53
C ALA A 118 -12.60 10.74 0.19
N ALA A 119 -11.33 10.91 -0.18
CA ALA A 119 -10.24 10.22 0.48
C ALA A 119 -10.03 10.67 1.94
N SER A 120 -10.22 11.97 2.21
CA SER A 120 -10.15 12.55 3.55
C SER A 120 -11.25 12.01 4.46
N GLU A 121 -12.47 11.83 3.94
CA GLU A 121 -13.61 11.30 4.69
C GLU A 121 -13.33 9.86 5.13
N GLU A 122 -12.82 9.01 4.23
CA GLU A 122 -12.44 7.63 4.55
C GLU A 122 -11.28 7.56 5.55
N CYS A 123 -10.28 8.44 5.45
CA CYS A 123 -9.23 8.58 6.47
C CYS A 123 -9.83 8.88 7.84
N GLU A 124 -10.74 9.85 7.90
CA GLU A 124 -11.36 10.29 9.15
C GLU A 124 -12.22 9.17 9.76
N LYS A 125 -12.98 8.42 8.95
CA LYS A 125 -13.73 7.24 9.39
C LYS A 125 -12.81 6.21 10.05
N MET A 126 -11.71 5.85 9.40
CA MET A 126 -10.74 4.89 9.94
C MET A 126 -10.10 5.40 11.24
N LEU A 127 -9.64 6.66 11.26
CA LEU A 127 -9.02 7.26 12.44
C LEU A 127 -9.99 7.44 13.62
N ARG A 128 -11.30 7.65 13.39
CA ARG A 128 -12.33 7.67 14.44
C ARG A 128 -12.63 6.29 15.01
N MET A 129 -12.51 5.26 14.17
CA MET A 129 -12.67 3.87 14.55
C MET A 129 -11.44 3.28 15.27
N GLY A 130 -10.34 4.05 15.38
CA GLY A 130 -9.05 3.61 15.90
C GLY A 130 -9.09 2.83 17.21
N ASP A 131 -8.15 1.87 17.31
CA ASP A 131 -7.89 0.84 18.33
C ASP A 131 -8.71 0.98 19.62
N ARG A 132 -10.02 0.74 19.50
CA ARG A 132 -10.85 0.43 20.66
C ARG A 132 -10.62 -1.04 20.98
N VAL A 133 -10.17 -1.33 22.19
CA VAL A 133 -9.97 -2.69 22.70
C VAL A 133 -11.18 -3.55 22.33
N GLY A 134 -10.97 -4.60 21.54
CA GLY A 134 -12.01 -5.53 21.09
C GLY A 134 -12.63 -5.28 19.70
N ARG A 135 -12.17 -4.30 18.91
CA ARG A 135 -12.57 -4.16 17.49
C ARG A 135 -11.46 -4.56 16.52
N VAL A 136 -11.85 -5.06 15.35
CA VAL A 136 -10.94 -5.34 14.24
C VAL A 136 -10.24 -4.02 13.86
N SER A 137 -8.93 -3.96 14.10
CA SER A 137 -8.10 -2.82 13.70
C SER A 137 -8.20 -2.66 12.18
N TYR A 138 -8.35 -1.43 11.68
CA TYR A 138 -8.40 -1.19 10.24
C TYR A 138 -7.03 -1.49 9.60
N ASP A 139 -7.03 -1.79 8.30
CA ASP A 139 -5.78 -2.04 7.58
C ASP A 139 -4.91 -0.77 7.52
N LYS A 140 -3.72 -0.82 8.10
CA LYS A 140 -2.80 0.33 8.15
C LYS A 140 -2.33 0.75 6.76
N LYS A 141 -2.22 -0.17 5.80
CA LYS A 141 -1.87 0.15 4.40
C LYS A 141 -3.02 0.86 3.70
N LYS A 142 -4.27 0.44 3.95
CA LYS A 142 -5.46 1.19 3.51
C LYS A 142 -5.41 2.64 4.00
N LEU A 143 -5.19 2.86 5.31
CA LEU A 143 -5.11 4.21 5.86
C LEU A 143 -4.02 5.06 5.19
N LEU A 144 -2.81 4.51 5.01
CA LEU A 144 -1.72 5.23 4.34
C LEU A 144 -2.05 5.59 2.89
N LEU A 145 -2.68 4.68 2.15
CA LEU A 145 -3.08 4.90 0.77
C LEU A 145 -4.10 6.04 0.64
N TYR A 146 -5.14 6.03 1.49
CA TYR A 146 -6.11 7.12 1.53
C TYR A 146 -5.46 8.44 1.98
N ALA A 147 -4.50 8.41 2.91
CA ALA A 147 -3.79 9.60 3.35
C ALA A 147 -2.90 10.21 2.24
N ILE A 148 -2.28 9.37 1.39
CA ILE A 148 -1.55 9.81 0.21
C ILE A 148 -2.49 10.54 -0.75
N ILE A 149 -3.62 9.93 -1.10
CA ILE A 149 -4.59 10.54 -2.03
C ILE A 149 -5.17 11.82 -1.44
N SER A 150 -5.53 11.82 -0.15
CA SER A 150 -6.14 12.98 0.50
C SER A 150 -5.18 14.17 0.60
N GLY A 151 -3.86 13.93 0.65
CA GLY A 151 -2.85 14.97 0.84
C GLY A 151 -3.07 15.83 2.10
N SER A 152 -3.92 15.36 3.02
CA SER A 152 -4.36 16.14 4.18
C SER A 152 -3.26 16.17 5.22
N ARG A 153 -2.60 17.33 5.36
CA ARG A 153 -1.56 17.54 6.37
C ARG A 153 -2.05 17.19 7.78
N ARG A 154 -3.30 17.54 8.11
CA ARG A 154 -3.92 17.21 9.40
C ARG A 154 -3.99 15.69 9.63
N HIS A 155 -4.40 14.92 8.61
CA HIS A 155 -4.48 13.46 8.73
C HIS A 155 -3.08 12.84 8.81
N ILE A 156 -2.15 13.32 7.98
CA ILE A 156 -0.74 12.87 8.01
C ILE A 156 -0.13 13.08 9.40
N ASP A 157 -0.24 14.30 9.95
CA ASP A 157 0.35 14.62 11.26
C ASP A 157 -0.32 13.81 12.39
N ARG A 158 -1.63 13.54 12.27
CA ARG A 158 -2.35 12.66 13.21
C ARG A 158 -1.88 11.22 13.14
N ILE A 159 -1.71 10.66 11.93
CA ILE A 159 -1.19 9.30 11.72
C ILE A 159 0.19 9.15 12.34
N LEU A 160 1.08 10.10 12.10
CA LEU A 160 2.45 10.06 12.62
C LEU A 160 2.50 10.14 14.14
N ARG A 161 1.57 10.87 14.76
CA ARG A 161 1.46 10.96 16.21
C ARG A 161 0.85 9.72 16.85
N GLU A 162 -0.20 9.16 16.25
CA GLU A 162 -0.92 8.01 16.80
C GLU A 162 -0.23 6.66 16.50
N LEU A 163 0.54 6.58 15.41
CA LEU A 163 1.21 5.37 14.95
C LEU A 163 2.71 5.64 14.68
N PRO A 164 3.52 5.93 15.72
CA PRO A 164 4.91 6.35 15.56
C PRO A 164 5.82 5.31 14.89
N THR A 165 5.45 4.03 14.95
CA THR A 165 6.20 2.90 14.36
C THR A 165 5.56 2.38 13.07
N ILE A 166 4.71 3.17 12.41
CA ILE A 166 4.04 2.75 11.16
C ILE A 166 5.02 2.55 9.98
N PHE A 167 6.14 3.26 10.02
CA PHE A 167 7.24 3.12 9.06
C PHE A 167 8.43 2.42 9.74
N ASN A 168 9.00 1.45 9.03
CA ASN A 168 10.15 0.69 9.54
C ASN A 168 11.49 1.34 9.15
N THR A 169 11.47 2.25 8.16
CA THR A 169 12.66 2.90 7.61
C THR A 169 12.40 4.40 7.42
N ILE A 170 13.47 5.19 7.42
CA ILE A 170 13.37 6.63 7.15
C ILE A 170 12.99 6.88 5.68
N GLU A 171 13.43 6.02 4.78
CA GLU A 171 13.11 6.06 3.35
C GLU A 171 11.61 5.88 3.11
N ASP A 172 10.94 4.97 3.84
CA ASP A 172 9.49 4.78 3.76
C ASP A 172 8.73 6.00 4.28
N PHE A 173 9.20 6.59 5.38
CA PHE A 173 8.64 7.82 5.92
C PHE A 173 8.77 8.99 4.92
N LEU A 174 9.95 9.20 4.35
CA LEU A 174 10.21 10.26 3.37
C LEU A 174 9.39 10.04 2.09
N TRP A 175 9.32 8.80 1.59
CA TRP A 175 8.51 8.47 0.41
C TRP A 175 7.03 8.76 0.66
N PHE A 176 6.51 8.40 1.84
CA PHE A 176 5.13 8.67 2.20
C PHE A 176 4.84 10.18 2.24
N LYS A 177 5.72 10.97 2.89
CA LYS A 177 5.58 12.43 2.92
C LYS A 177 5.59 13.03 1.52
N LEU A 178 6.56 12.64 0.68
CA LEU A 178 6.67 13.14 -0.70
C LEU A 178 5.48 12.72 -1.57
N SER A 179 4.92 11.52 -1.35
CA SER A 179 3.77 11.02 -2.10
C SER A 179 2.47 11.76 -1.74
N ALA A 180 2.39 12.30 -0.53
CA ALA A 180 1.21 13.03 -0.05
C ALA A 180 1.30 14.55 -0.24
N ILE A 181 2.43 15.07 -0.75
CA ILE A 181 2.56 16.49 -1.09
C ILE A 181 1.78 16.76 -2.37
N ARG A 182 0.99 17.84 -2.35
CA ARG A 182 0.38 18.44 -3.54
C ARG A 182 1.21 19.67 -3.88
N ASP A 183 1.87 19.66 -5.03
CA ASP A 183 2.51 20.87 -5.54
C ASP A 183 1.37 21.81 -5.97
N CYS A 184 1.01 22.75 -5.09
CA CYS A 184 0.17 23.88 -5.46
C CYS A 184 1.03 24.81 -6.33
N SER A 185 1.01 24.59 -7.64
CA SER A 185 1.41 25.61 -8.63
C SER A 185 0.24 26.52 -8.93
#